data_AF-A0A972PVW9-F1
#
_entry.id   AF-A0A972PVW9-F1
#
_cell.length_a   1.000
_cell.length_b   1.000
_cell.length_c   1.000
_cell.angle_alpha   90.00
_cell.angle_beta   90.00
_cell.angle_gamma   90.00
#
_symmetry.space_group_name_H-M   'P 1'
#
loop_
_entity.id
_entity.type
_entity.pdbx_description
1 polymer ?
#
loop_
_entity_poly.entity_id
_entity_poly.type
_entity_poly.pdbx_seq_one_letter_code
_entity_poly.pdbx_strand_id
1 'polypeptide(L)'
;MRERGPGLALRSALSMILNPAQAVKGALERIPWVFSLSVSGLAFTLFFLQTGLDMKDVGTASAGKVAGFTFLGLALGTAGVALVAALAWAASYPFGQGRSLEWTVRGFCLAYTPTLIFCAVGLVFNLATGWYTAVAFGVTGALWALYPMLSIVKEMT
;
A
#
# COMPACT_ATOMS: atom_id res chain seq x y z
N MET A 1 14.87 24.84 -22.76
CA MET A 1 14.77 23.44 -22.31
C MET A 1 16.13 23.05 -21.73
N ARG A 2 16.29 23.00 -20.40
CA ARG A 2 17.57 22.64 -19.76
C ARG A 2 17.67 21.12 -19.66
N GLU A 3 18.68 20.55 -20.29
CA GLU A 3 19.00 19.13 -20.23
C GLU A 3 19.20 18.69 -18.76
N ARG A 4 18.36 17.76 -18.30
CA ARG A 4 18.48 17.16 -16.96
C ARG A 4 19.55 16.08 -17.03
N GLY A 5 20.76 16.39 -16.58
CA GLY A 5 21.87 15.44 -16.57
C GLY A 5 21.56 14.16 -15.78
N PRO A 6 22.12 12.99 -16.18
CA PRO A 6 21.82 11.68 -15.58
C PRO A 6 22.11 11.59 -14.08
N GLY A 7 23.05 12.38 -13.57
CA GLY A 7 23.36 12.44 -12.13
C GLY A 7 22.23 13.03 -11.26
N LEU A 8 21.39 13.91 -11.81
CA LEU A 8 20.24 14.46 -11.09
C LEU A 8 19.10 13.43 -11.03
N ALA A 9 18.87 12.71 -12.13
CA ALA A 9 17.87 11.63 -12.18
C ALA A 9 18.24 10.48 -11.24
N LEU A 10 19.52 10.08 -11.19
CA LEU A 10 20.00 9.05 -10.27
C LEU A 10 19.92 9.51 -8.80
N ARG A 11 20.28 10.76 -8.50
CA ARG A 11 20.11 11.32 -7.15
C ARG A 11 18.65 11.44 -6.74
N SER A 12 17.76 11.83 -7.66
CA SER A 12 16.32 11.88 -7.40
C SER A 12 15.72 10.48 -7.21
N ALA A 13 16.15 9.50 -8.00
CA ALA A 13 15.75 8.10 -7.83
C ALA A 13 16.26 7.55 -6.49
N LEU A 14 17.53 7.76 -6.16
CA LEU A 14 18.10 7.37 -4.87
C LEU A 14 17.43 8.07 -3.70
N SER A 15 17.10 9.37 -3.82
CA SER A 15 16.37 10.08 -2.76
C SER A 15 14.92 9.61 -2.63
N MET A 16 14.26 9.21 -3.71
CA MET A 16 12.92 8.59 -3.66
C MET A 16 12.98 7.18 -3.06
N ILE A 17 14.04 6.41 -3.31
CA ILE A 17 14.26 5.08 -2.74
C ILE A 17 14.59 5.19 -1.24
N LEU A 18 15.42 6.16 -0.84
CA LEU A 18 15.86 6.35 0.54
C LEU A 18 14.86 7.14 1.39
N ASN A 19 14.03 7.99 0.77
CA ASN A 19 13.01 8.79 1.45
C ASN A 19 11.68 8.81 0.67
N PRO A 20 11.04 7.63 0.50
CA PRO A 20 9.75 7.54 -0.19
C PRO A 20 8.66 8.31 0.55
N ALA A 21 8.83 8.52 1.86
CA ALA A 21 7.92 9.34 2.67
C ALA A 21 7.86 10.80 2.18
N GLN A 22 8.99 11.44 1.85
CA GLN A 22 8.98 12.80 1.29
C GLN A 22 8.28 12.88 -0.08
N ALA A 23 8.43 11.86 -0.92
CA ALA A 23 7.75 11.80 -2.22
C ALA A 23 6.23 11.67 -2.04
N VAL A 24 5.78 10.92 -1.02
CA VAL A 24 4.37 10.78 -0.66
C VAL A 24 3.79 12.06 -0.03
N LYS A 25 4.58 12.79 0.78
CA LYS A 25 4.16 14.08 1.39
C LYS A 25 3.73 15.13 0.37
N GLY A 26 4.50 15.32 -0.70
CA GLY A 26 4.13 16.28 -1.76
C GLY A 26 2.88 15.88 -2.57
N ALA A 27 2.53 14.59 -2.55
CA ALA A 27 1.37 14.04 -3.24
C ALA A 27 0.10 14.01 -2.37
N LEU A 28 0.25 13.92 -1.04
CA LEU A 28 -0.85 13.78 -0.06
C LEU A 28 -1.91 14.90 -0.13
N GLU A 29 -1.48 16.14 -0.39
CA GLU A 29 -2.39 17.28 -0.47
C GLU A 29 -3.12 17.37 -1.81
N ARG A 30 -2.55 16.78 -2.87
CA ARG A 30 -3.05 16.91 -4.25
C ARG A 30 -3.91 15.75 -4.71
N ILE A 31 -3.83 14.60 -4.04
CA ILE A 31 -4.54 13.39 -4.42
C ILE A 31 -5.92 13.33 -3.71
N PRO A 32 -7.03 13.13 -4.45
CA PRO A 32 -8.35 12.93 -3.87
C PRO A 32 -8.40 11.67 -2.99
N TRP A 33 -9.11 11.73 -1.86
CA TRP A 33 -9.20 10.62 -0.92
C TRP A 33 -9.78 9.34 -1.52
N VAL A 34 -10.68 9.44 -2.51
CA VAL A 34 -11.23 8.30 -3.24
C VAL A 34 -10.14 7.56 -4.03
N PHE A 35 -9.22 8.30 -4.66
CA PHE A 35 -8.08 7.69 -5.34
C PHE A 35 -7.14 7.02 -4.33
N SER A 36 -6.88 7.66 -3.18
CA SER A 36 -6.08 7.05 -2.12
C SER A 36 -6.67 5.71 -1.68
N LEU A 37 -7.98 5.62 -1.46
CA LEU A 37 -8.66 4.35 -1.13
C LEU A 37 -8.50 3.27 -2.19
N SER A 38 -8.47 3.65 -3.47
CA SER A 38 -8.23 2.69 -4.54
C SER A 38 -6.83 2.07 -4.45
N VAL A 39 -5.82 2.82 -3.99
CA VAL A 39 -4.44 2.31 -3.83
C VAL A 39 -4.40 1.19 -2.79
N SER A 40 -4.93 1.42 -1.59
CA SER A 40 -4.95 0.40 -0.55
C SER A 40 -5.94 -0.74 -0.86
N GLY A 41 -7.09 -0.41 -1.45
CA GLY A 41 -8.07 -1.41 -1.91
C GLY A 41 -7.46 -2.38 -2.91
N LEU A 42 -6.81 -1.88 -3.95
CA LEU A 42 -6.12 -2.71 -4.95
C LEU A 42 -4.94 -3.46 -4.34
N ALA A 43 -4.15 -2.84 -3.46
CA ALA A 43 -3.02 -3.50 -2.81
C ALA A 43 -3.46 -4.77 -2.07
N PHE A 44 -4.48 -4.67 -1.21
CA PHE A 44 -4.99 -5.82 -0.47
C PHE A 44 -5.74 -6.81 -1.36
N THR A 45 -6.47 -6.32 -2.37
CA THR A 45 -7.14 -7.20 -3.36
C THR A 45 -6.11 -8.10 -4.04
N LEU A 46 -5.02 -7.53 -4.57
CA LEU A 46 -3.97 -8.28 -5.25
C LEU A 46 -3.19 -9.19 -4.29
N PHE A 47 -2.95 -8.75 -3.05
CA PHE A 47 -2.30 -9.58 -2.04
C PHE A 47 -3.13 -10.82 -1.69
N PHE A 48 -4.43 -10.63 -1.46
CA PHE A 48 -5.33 -11.73 -1.10
C PHE A 48 -5.63 -12.63 -2.30
N LEU A 49 -5.69 -12.07 -3.51
CA LEU A 49 -5.78 -12.86 -4.74
C LEU A 49 -4.57 -13.78 -4.87
N GLN A 50 -3.34 -13.25 -4.75
CA GLN A 50 -2.12 -14.08 -4.77
C GLN A 50 -2.14 -15.15 -3.68
N THR A 51 -2.55 -14.79 -2.46
CA THR A 51 -2.71 -15.75 -1.36
C THR A 51 -3.69 -16.87 -1.73
N GLY A 52 -4.83 -16.51 -2.32
CA GLY A 52 -5.82 -17.47 -2.78
C GLY A 52 -5.30 -18.38 -3.90
N LEU A 53 -4.57 -17.82 -4.86
CA LEU A 53 -3.94 -18.57 -5.96
C LEU A 53 -2.90 -19.56 -5.41
N ASP A 54 -1.99 -19.09 -4.55
CA ASP A 54 -0.99 -19.94 -3.89
C ASP A 54 -1.66 -21.08 -3.11
N MET A 55 -2.73 -20.78 -2.36
CA MET A 55 -3.51 -21.78 -1.63
C MET A 55 -4.19 -22.80 -2.56
N LYS A 56 -4.69 -22.35 -3.71
CA LYS A 56 -5.32 -23.22 -4.72
C LYS A 56 -4.29 -24.17 -5.32
N ASP A 57 -3.11 -23.66 -5.63
CA ASP A 57 -2.03 -24.42 -6.26
C ASP A 57 -1.46 -25.49 -5.30
N VAL A 58 -1.51 -25.27 -3.98
CA VAL A 58 -1.20 -26.31 -2.97
C VAL A 58 -2.41 -27.18 -2.57
N GLY A 59 -3.56 -27.01 -3.24
CA GLY A 59 -4.76 -27.84 -3.04
C GLY A 59 -5.61 -27.52 -1.80
N THR A 60 -5.35 -26.39 -1.13
CA THR A 60 -6.05 -25.99 0.12
C THR A 60 -7.18 -24.97 -0.08
N ALA A 61 -7.38 -24.51 -1.31
CA ALA A 61 -8.45 -23.59 -1.69
C ALA A 61 -9.11 -23.96 -3.01
N SER A 62 -10.43 -23.79 -3.06
CA SER A 62 -11.21 -23.86 -4.30
C SER A 62 -11.24 -22.51 -5.01
N ALA A 63 -11.65 -22.48 -6.28
CA ALA A 63 -11.84 -21.24 -7.03
C ALA A 63 -12.81 -20.27 -6.32
N GLY A 64 -13.87 -20.78 -5.70
CA GLY A 64 -14.80 -19.97 -4.90
C GLY A 64 -14.12 -19.34 -3.68
N LYS A 65 -13.22 -20.07 -3.02
CA LYS A 65 -12.43 -19.54 -1.89
C LYS A 65 -11.45 -18.46 -2.35
N VAL A 66 -10.83 -18.60 -3.53
CA VAL A 66 -9.97 -17.56 -4.14
C VAL A 66 -10.76 -16.27 -4.40
N ALA A 67 -11.96 -16.39 -4.99
CA ALA A 67 -12.85 -15.25 -5.20
C ALA A 67 -13.24 -14.59 -3.86
N GLY A 68 -13.60 -15.40 -2.85
CA GLY A 68 -13.88 -14.92 -1.50
C GLY A 68 -12.72 -14.14 -0.88
N PHE A 69 -11.48 -14.65 -0.97
CA PHE A 69 -10.30 -13.93 -0.52
C PHE A 69 -10.10 -12.61 -1.27
N THR A 70 -10.33 -12.59 -2.59
CA THR A 70 -10.19 -11.37 -3.40
C THR A 70 -11.14 -10.26 -2.93
N PHE A 71 -12.42 -10.59 -2.71
CA PHE A 71 -13.39 -9.62 -2.16
C PHE A 71 -13.10 -9.22 -0.72
N LEU A 72 -12.61 -10.16 0.10
CA LEU A 72 -12.17 -9.85 1.45
C LEU A 72 -10.99 -8.87 1.45
N GLY A 73 -10.03 -9.06 0.53
CA GLY A 73 -8.92 -8.13 0.32
C GLY A 73 -9.41 -6.73 -0.06
N LEU A 74 -10.38 -6.62 -0.96
CA LEU A 74 -10.98 -5.33 -1.31
C LEU A 74 -11.65 -4.65 -0.10
N ALA A 75 -12.45 -5.40 0.66
CA ALA A 75 -13.14 -4.88 1.84
C ALA A 75 -12.15 -4.41 2.92
N LEU A 76 -11.12 -5.20 3.21
CA LEU A 76 -10.08 -4.85 4.19
C LEU A 76 -9.22 -3.68 3.70
N GLY A 77 -8.81 -3.67 2.44
CA GLY A 77 -7.99 -2.62 1.86
C GLY A 77 -8.69 -1.27 1.74
N THR A 78 -10.03 -1.26 1.68
CA THR A 78 -10.82 -0.03 1.64
C THR A 78 -11.35 0.33 3.03
N ALA A 79 -12.41 -0.35 3.47
CA ALA A 79 -13.07 -0.07 4.74
C ALA A 79 -12.17 -0.36 5.95
N GLY A 80 -11.41 -1.45 5.91
CA GLY A 80 -10.49 -1.80 7.00
C GLY A 80 -9.39 -0.76 7.20
N VAL A 81 -8.69 -0.37 6.13
CA VAL A 81 -7.64 0.66 6.19
C VAL A 81 -8.21 2.02 6.59
N ALA A 82 -9.37 2.41 6.04
CA ALA A 82 -10.03 3.66 6.42
C ALA A 82 -10.41 3.69 7.91
N LEU A 83 -10.93 2.57 8.44
CA LEU A 83 -11.26 2.43 9.85
C LEU A 83 -10.01 2.53 10.72
N VAL A 84 -8.93 1.84 10.37
CA VAL A 84 -7.65 1.91 11.10
C VAL A 84 -7.10 3.34 11.09
N ALA A 85 -7.20 4.05 9.96
CA ALA A 85 -6.80 5.45 9.86
C ALA A 85 -7.65 6.36 10.76
N ALA A 86 -8.96 6.14 10.81
CA ALA A 86 -9.86 6.88 11.69
C ALA A 86 -9.57 6.62 13.17
N LEU A 87 -9.29 5.36 13.55
CA LEU A 87 -8.88 5.00 14.90
C LEU A 87 -7.55 5.63 15.28
N ALA A 88 -6.56 5.63 14.38
CA ALA A 88 -5.28 6.30 14.61
C ALA A 88 -5.46 7.82 14.77
N TRP A 89 -6.33 8.43 13.95
CA TRP A 89 -6.67 9.84 14.09
C TRP A 89 -7.34 10.15 15.44
N ALA A 90 -8.30 9.34 15.87
CA ALA A 90 -8.93 9.49 17.18
C ALA A 90 -7.92 9.30 18.32
N ALA A 91 -7.00 8.33 18.20
CA ALA A 91 -5.95 8.07 19.18
C ALA A 91 -4.89 9.19 19.26
N SER A 92 -4.77 10.02 18.22
CA SER A 92 -3.85 11.17 18.22
C SER A 92 -4.36 12.38 19.01
N TYR A 93 -5.65 12.40 19.39
CA TYR A 93 -6.27 13.51 20.11
C TYR A 93 -5.49 14.02 21.35
N PRO A 94 -5.01 13.17 22.27
CA PRO A 94 -4.27 13.62 23.45
C PRO A 94 -2.88 14.20 23.15
N PHE A 95 -2.37 14.05 21.92
CA PHE A 95 -1.03 14.48 21.53
C PHE A 95 -1.02 15.82 20.77
N GLY A 96 -2.18 16.47 20.59
CA GLY A 96 -2.30 17.75 19.88
C GLY A 96 -2.47 17.53 18.38
N GLN A 97 -3.72 17.36 17.94
CA GLN A 97 -4.06 17.04 16.53
C GLN A 97 -3.43 18.01 15.53
N GLY A 98 -2.41 17.55 14.79
CA GLY A 98 -1.79 18.33 13.72
C GLY A 98 -2.49 18.25 12.36
N ARG A 99 -3.33 17.22 12.14
CA ARG A 99 -3.88 16.87 10.82
C ARG A 99 -5.36 16.45 10.87
N SER A 100 -6.07 16.65 9.76
CA SER A 100 -7.49 16.28 9.62
C SER A 100 -7.67 14.77 9.38
N LEU A 101 -8.86 14.24 9.70
CA LEU A 101 -9.22 12.85 9.44
C LEU A 101 -9.02 12.47 7.96
N GLU A 102 -9.43 13.35 7.04
CA GLU A 102 -9.26 13.12 5.61
C GLU A 102 -7.79 13.00 5.21
N TRP A 103 -6.92 13.87 5.76
CA TRP A 103 -5.48 13.79 5.53
C TRP A 103 -4.91 12.47 6.05
N THR A 104 -5.33 12.03 7.25
CA THR A 104 -4.91 10.74 7.82
C THR A 104 -5.33 9.56 6.97
N VAL A 105 -6.60 9.52 6.53
CA VAL A 105 -7.10 8.46 5.64
C VAL A 105 -6.30 8.41 4.34
N ARG A 106 -6.07 9.57 3.70
CA ARG A 106 -5.23 9.66 2.49
C ARG A 106 -3.82 9.12 2.75
N GLY A 107 -3.20 9.53 3.85
CA GLY A 107 -1.90 9.04 4.32
C GLY A 107 -1.87 7.53 4.40
N PHE A 108 -2.74 6.97 5.23
CA PHE A 108 -2.79 5.54 5.51
C PHE A 108 -3.01 4.73 4.23
N CYS A 109 -3.88 5.17 3.33
CA CYS A 109 -4.14 4.44 2.10
C CYS A 109 -2.96 4.53 1.11
N LEU A 110 -2.33 5.69 0.96
CA LEU A 110 -1.16 5.87 0.10
C LEU A 110 0.11 5.18 0.64
N ALA A 111 0.19 4.93 1.95
CA ALA A 111 1.29 4.17 2.54
C ALA A 111 1.41 2.75 1.97
N TYR A 112 0.32 2.17 1.47
CA TYR A 112 0.28 0.86 0.81
C TYR A 112 0.73 0.88 -0.67
N THR A 113 1.25 2.00 -1.18
CA THR A 113 1.81 2.07 -2.54
C THR A 113 2.91 1.02 -2.79
N PRO A 114 3.88 0.79 -1.89
CA PRO A 114 4.85 -0.30 -2.06
C PRO A 114 4.14 -1.65 -2.14
N THR A 115 3.17 -1.91 -1.27
CA THR A 115 2.39 -3.16 -1.30
C THR A 115 1.70 -3.37 -2.65
N LEU A 116 1.09 -2.33 -3.22
CA LEU A 116 0.47 -2.38 -4.54
C LEU A 116 1.50 -2.74 -5.63
N ILE A 117 2.64 -2.07 -5.65
CA ILE A 117 3.69 -2.31 -6.65
C ILE A 117 4.22 -3.74 -6.56
N PHE A 118 4.59 -4.18 -5.35
CA PHE A 118 5.10 -5.54 -5.14
C PHE A 118 4.03 -6.58 -5.50
N CYS A 119 2.77 -6.39 -5.12
CA CYS A 119 1.71 -7.33 -5.45
C CYS A 119 1.40 -7.38 -6.95
N ALA A 120 1.47 -6.24 -7.66
CA ALA A 120 1.30 -6.22 -9.10
C ALA A 120 2.40 -7.01 -9.81
N VAL A 121 3.66 -6.79 -9.42
CA VAL A 121 4.80 -7.56 -9.95
C VAL A 121 4.69 -9.03 -9.57
N GLY A 122 4.39 -9.32 -8.30
CA GLY A 122 4.21 -10.67 -7.78
C GLY A 122 3.14 -11.45 -8.53
N LEU A 123 1.98 -10.84 -8.80
CA LEU A 123 0.92 -11.47 -9.58
C LEU A 123 1.37 -11.82 -11.01
N VAL A 124 2.14 -10.95 -11.67
CA VAL A 124 2.70 -11.25 -13.00
C VAL A 124 3.62 -12.47 -12.93
N PHE A 125 4.49 -12.55 -11.91
CA PHE A 125 5.36 -13.71 -11.71
C PHE A 125 4.58 -14.98 -11.37
N ASN A 126 3.59 -14.91 -10.49
CA ASN A 126 2.73 -16.02 -10.13
C ASN A 126 2.08 -16.65 -11.38
N LEU A 127 1.49 -15.80 -12.23
CA LEU A 127 0.82 -16.24 -13.44
C LEU A 127 1.80 -16.74 -14.52
N ALA A 128 3.00 -16.16 -14.61
CA ALA A 128 3.98 -16.54 -15.63
C ALA A 128 4.78 -17.80 -15.29
N THR A 129 5.10 -18.03 -14.00
CA THR A 129 6.01 -19.10 -13.57
C THR A 129 5.36 -20.13 -12.64
N GLY A 130 4.10 -19.91 -12.23
CA GLY A 130 3.43 -20.77 -11.22
C GLY A 130 4.09 -20.72 -9.85
N TRP A 131 4.84 -19.64 -9.55
CA TRP A 131 5.58 -19.53 -8.29
C TRP A 131 4.71 -18.90 -7.20
N TYR A 132 4.86 -19.37 -5.96
CA TYR A 132 4.12 -18.87 -4.79
C TYR A 132 4.62 -17.48 -4.37
N THR A 133 3.95 -16.42 -4.81
CA THR A 133 4.42 -15.03 -4.67
C THR A 133 3.81 -14.29 -3.50
N ALA A 134 2.77 -14.81 -2.84
CA ALA A 134 2.08 -14.10 -1.76
C ALA A 134 3.05 -13.75 -0.61
N VAL A 135 3.96 -14.65 -0.26
CA VAL A 135 4.96 -14.39 0.77
C VAL A 135 6.05 -13.46 0.25
N ALA A 136 6.69 -13.80 -0.87
CA ALA A 136 7.85 -13.07 -1.38
C ALA A 136 7.53 -11.62 -1.76
N PHE A 137 6.38 -11.38 -2.38
CA PHE A 137 5.97 -10.07 -2.86
C PHE A 137 4.89 -9.43 -1.98
N GLY A 138 3.87 -10.20 -1.60
CA GLY A 138 2.77 -9.68 -0.79
C GLY A 138 3.21 -9.23 0.61
N VAL A 139 3.78 -10.14 1.39
CA VAL A 139 4.27 -9.83 2.75
C VAL A 139 5.38 -8.79 2.71
N THR A 140 6.35 -8.94 1.81
CA THR A 140 7.42 -7.93 1.63
C THR A 140 6.82 -6.55 1.35
N GLY A 141 5.90 -6.46 0.40
CA GLY A 141 5.22 -5.22 0.05
C GLY A 141 4.47 -4.60 1.24
N ALA A 142 3.81 -5.42 2.06
CA ALA A 142 3.12 -4.97 3.27
C ALA A 142 4.11 -4.45 4.34
N LEU A 143 5.24 -5.13 4.54
CA LEU A 143 6.30 -4.68 5.44
C LEU A 143 6.92 -3.34 4.97
N TRP A 144 7.05 -3.16 3.66
CA TRP A 144 7.53 -1.90 3.08
C TRP A 144 6.56 -0.74 3.28
N ALA A 145 5.26 -1.00 3.51
CA ALA A 145 4.30 0.04 3.86
C ALA A 145 4.52 0.60 5.29
N LEU A 146 5.22 -0.12 6.17
CA LEU A 146 5.47 0.33 7.55
C LEU A 146 6.26 1.64 7.60
N TYR A 147 7.23 1.83 6.71
CA TYR A 147 8.04 3.04 6.70
C TYR A 147 7.22 4.32 6.42
N PRO A 148 6.45 4.42 5.31
CA PRO A 148 5.56 5.56 5.11
C PRO A 148 4.51 5.67 6.21
N MET A 149 4.01 4.55 6.74
CA MET A 149 3.07 4.55 7.87
C MET A 149 3.60 5.28 9.10
N LEU A 150 4.83 4.94 9.52
CA LEU A 150 5.49 5.56 10.65
C LEU A 150 5.74 7.05 10.41
N SER A 151 6.04 7.45 9.17
CA SER A 151 6.17 8.87 8.83
C SER A 151 4.84 9.62 8.95
N ILE A 152 3.71 9.00 8.62
CA ILE A 152 2.39 9.63 8.74
C ILE A 152 2.00 9.77 10.20
N VAL A 153 2.19 8.73 11.00
CA VAL A 153 1.91 8.76 12.45
C VAL A 153 2.72 9.85 13.14
N LYS A 154 4.01 9.98 12.82
CA LYS A 154 4.88 11.06 13.32
C LYS A 154 4.44 12.48 12.94
N GLU A 155 3.57 12.65 11.95
CA GLU A 155 3.01 13.96 11.61
C GLU A 155 1.67 14.24 12.30
N MET A 156 1.07 13.22 12.91
CA MET A 156 -0.21 13.35 13.62
C MET A 156 -0.02 13.71 15.10
N THR A 157 1.16 13.43 15.65
CA THR A 157 1.60 13.68 17.04
C THR A 157 2.76 14.65 17.04
#